data_AF-E1YI42-F1
#
_entry.id   AF-E1YI42-F1
#
_cell.length_a   1.000
_cell.length_b   1.000
_cell.length_c   1.000
_cell.angle_alpha   90.00
_cell.angle_beta   90.00
_cell.angle_gamma   90.00
#
_symmetry.space_group_name_H-M   'P 1'
#
loop_
_entity.id
_entity.type
_entity.pdbx_description
1 polymer ?
#
loop_
_entity_poly.entity_id
_entity_poly.type
_entity_poly.pdbx_seq_one_letter_code
_entity_poly.pdbx_strand_id
1 'polypeptide(L)' 'MERIINIHVKKLPEGVYLATSKEVQGLVAQGRTSTEAIEIARDVARKLMEARLERAKNVDFAKVSGFTNLFL' A
#
# COMPACT_ATOMS: atom_id res chain seq x y z
N MET A 1 -10.08 9.39 2.96
CA MET A 1 -10.90 8.16 2.94
C MET A 1 -10.53 7.36 4.18
N GLU A 2 -11.49 7.01 5.01
CA GLU A 2 -11.25 6.24 6.22
C GLU A 2 -11.36 4.74 5.91
N ARG A 3 -10.40 3.93 6.40
CA ARG A 3 -10.37 2.49 6.18
C ARG A 3 -9.75 1.80 7.38
N ILE A 4 -10.37 0.72 7.81
CA ILE A 4 -9.83 -0.16 8.85
C ILE A 4 -9.07 -1.28 8.15
N ILE A 5 -7.84 -1.54 8.60
CA ILE A 5 -6.98 -2.62 8.09
C ILE A 5 -6.42 -3.42 9.26
N ASN A 6 -6.36 -4.74 9.13
CA ASN A 6 -5.73 -5.56 10.15
C ASN A 6 -4.20 -5.58 9.95
N ILE A 7 -3.47 -5.13 10.98
CA ILE A 7 -2.01 -5.17 11.03
C ILE A 7 -1.57 -6.33 11.91
N HIS A 8 -0.66 -7.15 11.38
CA HIS A 8 0.03 -8.18 12.14
C HIS A 8 1.37 -7.62 12.61
N VAL A 9 1.57 -7.54 13.92
CA VAL A 9 2.81 -7.09 14.54
C VAL A 9 3.53 -8.27 15.19
N LYS A 10 4.82 -8.41 14.89
CA LYS A 10 5.68 -9.45 15.46
C LYS A 10 6.99 -8.83 15.96
N LYS A 11 7.42 -9.18 17.18
CA LYS A 11 8.79 -8.89 17.63
C LYS A 11 9.75 -9.90 17.00
N LEU A 12 10.80 -9.40 16.38
CA LEU A 12 11.83 -10.20 15.73
C LEU A 12 13.01 -10.47 16.70
N PRO A 13 13.80 -11.53 16.49
CA PRO A 13 14.95 -11.86 17.35
C PRO A 13 16.01 -10.75 17.41
N GLU A 14 16.04 -9.87 16.41
CA GLU A 14 16.92 -8.70 16.34
C GLU A 14 16.49 -7.55 17.29
N GLY A 15 15.39 -7.73 18.04
CA GLY A 15 14.92 -6.78 19.05
C GLY A 15 13.99 -5.68 18.54
N VAL A 16 13.59 -5.76 17.28
CA VAL A 16 12.71 -4.81 16.58
C VAL A 16 11.31 -5.39 16.36
N TYR A 17 10.34 -4.54 16.04
CA TYR A 17 8.97 -4.92 15.70
C TYR A 17 8.74 -4.79 14.20
N LEU A 18 8.20 -5.85 13.60
CA LEU A 18 7.79 -5.90 12.19
C LEU A 18 6.25 -5.87 12.11
N ALA A 19 5.74 -4.92 11.34
CA ALA A 19 4.33 -4.76 11.02
C ALA A 19 4.08 -5.14 9.56
N THR A 20 3.12 -6.02 9.31
CA THR A 20 2.72 -6.49 7.97
C THR A 20 1.19 -6.57 7.89
N SER A 21 0.64 -6.61 6.68
CA SER A 21 -0.79 -6.83 6.48
C SER A 21 -1.05 -7.68 5.24
N LYS A 22 -1.99 -8.62 5.34
CA LYS A 22 -2.47 -9.41 4.19
C LYS A 22 -3.44 -8.60 3.32
N GLU A 23 -4.05 -7.57 3.88
CA GLU A 23 -5.03 -6.72 3.17
C GLU A 23 -4.37 -5.65 2.30
N VAL A 24 -3.15 -5.25 2.66
CA VAL A 24 -2.38 -4.23 1.94
C VAL A 24 -1.11 -4.86 1.40
N GLN A 25 -1.15 -5.26 0.13
CA GLN A 25 0.02 -5.82 -0.56
C GLN A 25 1.19 -4.84 -0.53
N GLY A 26 2.37 -5.34 -0.16
CA GLY A 26 3.59 -4.55 -0.06
C GLY A 26 3.72 -3.76 1.24
N LEU A 27 2.76 -3.86 2.17
CA LEU A 27 2.87 -3.25 3.49
C LEU A 27 3.85 -4.03 4.34
N VAL A 28 5.02 -3.42 4.55
CA VAL A 28 6.06 -3.85 5.47
C VAL A 28 6.57 -2.61 6.18
N ALA A 29 6.56 -2.63 7.51
CA ALA A 29 7.05 -1.54 8.34
C ALA A 29 7.79 -2.09 9.56
N GLN A 30 8.82 -1.38 10.02
CA GLN A 30 9.64 -1.81 11.14
C GLN A 30 9.88 -0.65 12.11
N GLY A 31 9.84 -0.92 13.41
CA GLY A 31 10.11 0.05 14.47
C GLY A 31 10.86 -0.58 15.64
N ARG A 32 11.43 0.25 16.50
CA ARG A 32 12.04 -0.14 17.78
C ARG A 32 10.98 -0.51 18.82
N THR A 33 9.76 0.02 18.66
CA THR A 33 8.58 -0.31 19.47
C THR A 33 7.42 -0.78 18.60
N SER A 34 6.44 -1.46 19.21
CA SER A 34 5.21 -1.88 18.51
C SER A 34 4.42 -0.67 18.00
N THR A 35 4.31 0.38 18.82
CA THR A 35 3.63 1.64 18.46
C THR A 35 4.29 2.30 17.26
N GLU A 36 5.62 2.46 17.28
CA GLU A 36 6.37 3.05 16.16
C GLU A 36 6.17 2.25 14.86
N ALA A 37 6.23 0.91 14.94
CA ALA A 37 5.99 0.05 13.78
C ALA A 37 4.57 0.24 13.20
N ILE A 38 3.57 0.44 14.07
CA ILE A 38 2.18 0.70 13.65
C ILE A 38 2.03 2.09 13.03
N GLU A 39 2.67 3.12 13.58
CA GLU A 39 2.65 4.48 13.03
C GLU A 39 3.27 4.50 11.63
N ILE A 40 4.42 3.84 11.45
CA ILE A 40 5.05 3.68 10.14
C ILE A 40 4.15 2.88 9.20
N ALA A 41 3.53 1.79 9.68
CA ALA A 41 2.61 0.99 8.88
C ALA A 41 1.41 1.80 8.36
N ARG A 42 0.87 2.73 9.15
CA ARG A 42 -0.22 3.63 8.74
C ARG A 42 0.20 4.51 7.56
N ASP A 43 1.39 5.11 7.65
CA ASP A 43 1.89 6.00 6.60
C ASP A 43 2.22 5.24 5.32
N VAL A 44 2.79 4.04 5.45
CA VAL A 44 3.06 3.14 4.32
C VAL A 44 1.75 2.68 3.67
N ALA A 45 0.75 2.27 4.47
CA ALA A 45 -0.55 1.85 3.96
C ALA A 45 -1.20 2.94 3.10
N ARG A 46 -1.19 4.18 3.60
CA ARG A 46 -1.75 5.34 2.89
C ARG A 46 -1.06 5.53 1.54
N LYS A 47 0.27 5.59 1.51
CA LYS A 47 1.05 5.77 0.26
C LYS A 47 0.81 4.65 -0.75
N LEU A 48 0.72 3.40 -0.28
CA LEU A 48 0.45 2.25 -1.15
C LEU A 48 -0.96 2.31 -1.77
N MET A 49 -1.97 2.73 -0.99
CA MET A 49 -3.33 2.88 -1.49
C MET A 49 -3.43 4.04 -2.49
N GLU A 50 -2.81 5.19 -2.21
CA GLU A 50 -2.74 6.34 -3.11
C GLU A 50 -2.09 5.95 -4.45
N ALA A 51 -0.91 5.32 -4.41
CA ALA A 51 -0.22 4.87 -5.62
C ALA A 51 -1.04 3.87 -6.44
N ARG A 52 -1.82 2.99 -5.79
CA ARG A 52 -2.72 2.06 -6.48
C ARG A 52 -3.86 2.79 -7.20
N LEU A 53 -4.44 3.80 -6.56
CA LEU A 53 -5.50 4.63 -7.15
C LEU A 53 -4.98 5.43 -8.35
N GLU A 54 -3.78 6.01 -8.25
CA GLU A 54 -3.14 6.73 -9.36
C GLU A 54 -2.88 5.81 -10.55
N ARG A 55 -2.34 4.61 -10.32
CA ARG A 55 -2.12 3.62 -11.39
C ARG A 55 -3.43 3.18 -12.04
N ALA A 56 -4.48 2.94 -11.25
CA ALA A 56 -5.79 2.57 -11.80
C ALA A 56 -6.33 3.66 -12.73
N LYS A 57 -6.25 4.93 -12.33
CA LYS A 57 -6.63 6.07 -13.19
C LYS A 57 -5.83 6.11 -14.49
N ASN A 58 -4.51 5.92 -14.42
CA ASN A 58 -3.65 5.96 -15.61
C ASN A 58 -3.94 4.81 -16.59
N VAL A 59 -4.31 3.62 -16.09
CA VAL A 59 -4.70 2.49 -16.95
C VAL A 59 -6.01 2.79 -17.70
N ASP A 60 -6.95 3.49 -17.09
CA ASP A 60 -8.21 3.85 -17.75
C ASP A 60 -7.98 4.82 -18.92
N PHE A 61 -7.11 5.83 -18.78
CA PHE A 61 -6.79 6.75 -19.88
C PHE A 61 -6.10 6.06 -21.06
N ALA A 62 -5.20 5.11 -20.81
CA ALA A 62 -4.52 4.36 -21.87
C ALA A 62 -5.46 3.44 -22.67
N LYS A 63 -6.54 2.94 -22.05
CA LYS A 63 -7.54 2.12 -22.76
C LYS A 63 -8.41 2.95 -23.71
N VAL A 64 -8.67 4.22 -23.38
CA VAL A 64 -9.54 5.09 -24.18
C VAL A 64 -8.83 5.63 -25.42
N SER A 65 -7.51 5.85 -25.37
CA SER A 65 -6.73 6.35 -26.52
C SER A 65 -6.36 5.28 -27.55
N GLY A 66 -6.48 3.99 -27.22
CA GLY A 66 -6.14 2.87 -28.12
C GLY A 66 -7.16 2.56 -29.22
N PHE A 67 -8.35 3.15 -29.18
CA PHE A 67 -9.45 2.85 -30.13
C PHE A 67 -9.54 3.81 -31.34
N THR A 68 -8.75 4.87 -31.40
CA THR A 68 -8.90 5.90 -32.45
C THR A 68 -8.16 5.60 -33.75
N ASN A 69 -7.48 4.45 -33.89
CA ASN A 69 -6.66 4.13 -35.07
C ASN A 69 -7.15 2.89 -35.87
N LEU A 70 -8.44 2.54 -35.80
CA LEU A 70 -9.03 1.44 -36.58
C LEU A 70 -9.85 1.91 -37.81
N PHE A 71 -9.77 3.19 -38.18
CA PHE A 71 -10.45 3.72 -39.36
C PHE A 71 -9.55 4.68 -40.14
N LEU A 72 -8.47 4.17 -40.74
CA LEU A 72 -7.81 4.74 -41.92
C LEU A 72 -7.29 3.60 -42.80
#